data_AF-A0AB34JAA4-F1
#
_entry.id   AF-A0AB34JAA4-F1
#
_cell.length_a   1.000
_cell.length_b   1.000
_cell.length_c   1.000
_cell.angle_alpha   90.00
_cell.angle_beta   90.00
_cell.angle_gamma   90.00
#
_symmetry.space_group_name_H-M   'P 1'
#
loop_
_entity.id
_entity.type
_entity.pdbx_description
1 polymer ?
#
loop_
_entity_poly.entity_id
_entity_poly.type
_entity_poly.pdbx_seq_one_letter_code
_entity_poly.pdbx_strand_id
1 'polypeptide(L)'
;MAPPPLQAELRLLLDARLAAAVIGRGGGTVRRIRLASSVDHIQLSQHAPPAKDRELRLSGCPAAVLHAYALVAEVLRAEAPARPGAAERLRLLVPDAESLAGAAAIEKLRRGSGATIQRDGEARGGKEALLACEGRAEQLEALVRRVVDAVARRHHARHRDFLSQWAFATSYNDHFETPAEAYADVLPVLRAVALQRWRREHGRKRKRAEEEGVAESALSQLVVYDPYYCQGSMRHALATLGVAAERCINENRDFYKDVDECTAPPHDVLVTNPPYSAEHKQRLLQILLRTHRGEPRAGLPPAPFLLLMPAWLAGTDYWQDFVAELAAHVASQEGPDLASSPRKPEARARITYVCPQTKYSFAHPEATGKPTSPFHAIWFCGGWESARAQREAMAALKPARVSGKVKLFRTSAMLRKHGYYTKF
;
A
#
# COMPACT_ATOMS: atom_id res chain seq x y z
N MET A 1 -11.79 -18.88 5.31
CA MET A 1 -10.83 -17.89 5.82
C MET A 1 -11.51 -17.08 6.92
N ALA A 2 -10.82 -16.74 8.01
CA ALA A 2 -11.39 -15.92 9.08
C ALA A 2 -11.74 -14.52 8.54
N PRO A 3 -12.87 -13.92 8.96
CA PRO A 3 -13.20 -12.55 8.58
C PRO A 3 -12.07 -11.59 8.95
N PRO A 4 -11.88 -10.47 8.22
CA PRO A 4 -10.89 -9.48 8.58
C PRO A 4 -11.07 -9.12 10.06
N PRO A 5 -9.99 -9.06 10.86
CA PRO A 5 -10.11 -8.82 12.28
C PRO A 5 -10.87 -7.52 12.47
N LEU A 6 -11.84 -7.54 13.40
CA LEU A 6 -12.62 -6.34 13.70
C LEU A 6 -11.64 -5.25 14.15
N GLN A 7 -11.61 -4.15 13.40
CA GLN A 7 -10.81 -2.98 13.70
C GLN A 7 -11.76 -1.86 14.11
N ALA A 8 -11.34 -1.05 15.07
CA ALA A 8 -12.12 0.04 15.61
C ALA A 8 -11.27 1.30 15.77
N GLU A 9 -11.92 2.44 15.65
CA GLU A 9 -11.34 3.74 15.94
C GLU A 9 -12.22 4.48 16.95
N LEU A 10 -11.63 4.98 18.03
CA LEU A 10 -12.27 5.87 19.00
C LEU A 10 -11.63 7.24 18.91
N ARG A 11 -12.46 8.30 18.80
CA ARG A 11 -12.00 9.68 18.74
C ARG A 11 -12.65 10.52 19.83
N LEU A 12 -11.81 11.20 20.63
CA LEU A 12 -12.21 12.10 21.71
C LEU A 12 -11.75 13.52 21.40
N LEU A 13 -12.53 14.53 21.78
CA LEU A 13 -12.07 15.92 21.85
C LEU A 13 -11.70 16.29 23.28
N LEU A 14 -10.41 16.53 23.49
CA LEU A 14 -9.83 16.93 24.77
C LEU A 14 -9.40 18.39 24.71
N ASP A 15 -9.59 19.15 25.79
CA ASP A 15 -8.94 20.46 25.87
C ASP A 15 -7.41 20.31 25.94
N ALA A 16 -6.70 21.42 25.74
CA ALA A 16 -5.24 21.44 25.72
C ALA A 16 -4.60 20.88 27.00
N ARG A 17 -5.22 21.08 28.17
CA ARG A 17 -4.70 20.62 29.46
C ARG A 17 -4.83 19.09 29.56
N LEU A 18 -6.02 18.55 29.30
CA LEU A 18 -6.27 17.11 29.32
C LEU A 18 -5.43 16.36 28.27
N ALA A 19 -5.28 16.93 27.08
CA ALA A 19 -4.41 16.38 26.05
C ALA A 19 -2.92 16.34 26.48
N ALA A 20 -2.44 17.38 27.18
CA ALA A 20 -1.08 17.41 27.71
C ALA A 20 -0.86 16.33 28.79
N ALA A 21 -1.86 16.09 29.65
CA ALA A 21 -1.80 15.04 30.68
C ALA A 21 -1.73 13.63 30.07
N VAL A 22 -2.52 13.35 29.03
CA VAL A 22 -2.49 12.07 28.29
C VAL A 22 -1.12 11.84 27.64
N ILE A 23 -0.45 12.89 27.14
CA ILE A 23 0.92 12.78 26.62
C ILE A 23 1.91 12.49 27.75
N GLY A 24 1.83 13.26 28.83
CA GLY A 24 2.75 13.19 29.96
C GLY A 24 4.15 13.75 29.66
N ARG A 25 4.96 13.91 30.69
CA ARG A 25 6.34 14.43 30.57
C ARG A 25 7.15 13.53 29.62
N GLY A 26 7.73 14.13 28.57
CA GLY A 26 8.51 13.41 27.56
C GLY A 26 7.72 12.34 26.78
N GLY A 27 6.39 12.37 26.81
CA GLY A 27 5.55 11.32 26.21
C GLY A 27 5.45 10.04 27.04
N GLY A 28 5.84 10.06 28.32
CA GLY A 28 5.86 8.86 29.17
C GLY A 28 4.49 8.23 29.38
N THR A 29 3.45 9.04 29.60
CA THR A 29 2.08 8.55 29.84
C THR A 29 1.52 7.83 28.62
N VAL A 30 1.59 8.47 27.43
CA VAL A 30 1.07 7.87 26.20
C VAL A 30 1.83 6.60 25.80
N ARG A 31 3.15 6.53 26.05
CA ARG A 31 3.95 5.31 25.84
C ARG A 31 3.50 4.17 26.75
N ARG A 32 3.26 4.46 28.04
CA ARG A 32 2.74 3.49 29.01
C ARG A 32 1.36 2.96 28.58
N ILE A 33 0.44 3.85 28.20
CA ILE A 33 -0.90 3.48 27.73
C ILE A 33 -0.80 2.56 26.50
N ARG A 34 0.03 2.92 25.51
CA ARG A 34 0.20 2.11 24.30
C ARG A 34 0.73 0.71 24.62
N LEU A 35 1.73 0.61 25.49
CA LEU A 35 2.33 -0.67 25.88
C LEU A 35 1.33 -1.56 26.65
N ALA A 36 0.62 -0.99 27.62
CA ALA A 36 -0.31 -1.73 28.47
C ALA A 36 -1.59 -2.17 27.73
N SER A 37 -2.09 -1.35 26.80
CA SER A 37 -3.33 -1.64 26.06
C SER A 37 -3.14 -2.48 24.81
N SER A 38 -1.91 -2.61 24.31
CA SER A 38 -1.59 -3.22 23.00
C SER A 38 -2.38 -2.60 21.83
N VAL A 39 -2.79 -1.34 21.96
CA VAL A 39 -3.47 -0.60 20.89
C VAL A 39 -2.46 -0.27 19.78
N ASP A 40 -2.85 -0.45 18.52
CA ASP A 40 -1.95 -0.28 17.37
C ASP A 40 -1.45 1.18 17.30
N HIS A 41 -2.36 2.14 17.43
CA HIS A 41 -2.06 3.56 17.32
C HIS A 41 -2.77 4.42 18.38
N ILE A 42 -2.01 5.36 18.95
CA ILE A 42 -2.51 6.51 19.72
C ILE A 42 -1.98 7.77 19.05
N GLN A 43 -2.87 8.63 18.56
CA GLN A 43 -2.52 9.87 17.89
C GLN A 43 -3.26 11.04 18.53
N LEU A 44 -2.54 12.13 18.83
CA LEU A 44 -3.15 13.40 19.21
C LEU A 44 -2.88 14.44 18.12
N SER A 45 -3.92 15.10 17.62
CA SER A 45 -3.78 16.15 16.61
C SER A 45 -2.99 17.36 17.13
N GLN A 46 -2.42 18.15 16.21
CA GLN A 46 -2.06 19.53 16.51
C GLN A 46 -3.35 20.36 16.47
N HIS A 47 -3.48 21.38 17.33
CA HIS A 47 -4.70 22.15 17.64
C HIS A 47 -5.74 22.25 16.52
N ALA A 48 -7.02 21.96 16.81
CA ALA A 48 -8.12 22.16 15.87
C ALA A 48 -8.65 23.61 15.97
N PRO A 49 -8.66 24.44 14.91
CA PRO A 49 -9.27 25.77 14.98
C PRO A 49 -10.82 25.66 15.07
N PRO A 50 -11.58 26.50 15.80
CA PRO A 50 -11.23 27.70 16.57
C PRO A 50 -11.28 27.52 18.10
N ALA A 51 -11.39 26.30 18.63
CA ALA A 51 -11.39 26.02 20.07
C ALA A 51 -10.07 25.35 20.49
N LYS A 52 -9.63 25.52 21.74
CA LYS A 52 -8.36 24.99 22.28
C LYS A 52 -8.32 23.46 22.44
N ASP A 53 -9.04 22.73 21.59
CA ASP A 53 -9.23 21.29 21.67
C ASP A 53 -8.28 20.52 20.74
N ARG A 54 -7.95 19.30 21.17
CA ARG A 54 -7.12 18.34 20.46
C ARG A 54 -7.89 17.04 20.31
N GLU A 55 -7.83 16.48 19.12
CA GLU A 55 -8.41 15.17 18.84
C GLU A 55 -7.45 14.09 19.33
N LEU A 56 -7.89 13.25 20.26
CA LEU A 56 -7.25 11.99 20.62
C LEU A 56 -7.90 10.88 19.81
N ARG A 57 -7.10 10.14 19.05
CA ARG A 57 -7.50 8.98 18.24
C ARG A 57 -6.82 7.73 18.76
N LEU A 58 -7.62 6.70 19.03
CA LEU A 58 -7.18 5.35 19.40
C LEU A 58 -7.63 4.37 18.31
N SER A 59 -6.71 3.59 17.76
CA SER A 59 -7.00 2.65 16.66
C SER A 59 -6.41 1.27 16.95
N GLY A 60 -7.20 0.23 16.73
CA GLY A 60 -6.79 -1.17 16.90
C GLY A 60 -8.00 -2.10 17.01
N CYS A 61 -7.79 -3.32 17.49
CA CYS A 61 -8.94 -4.20 17.78
C CYS A 61 -9.82 -3.60 18.91
N PRO A 62 -11.15 -3.84 18.92
CA PRO A 62 -12.06 -3.24 19.88
C PRO A 62 -11.63 -3.42 21.34
N ALA A 63 -11.11 -4.60 21.71
CA ALA A 63 -10.65 -4.86 23.06
C ALA A 63 -9.46 -3.97 23.46
N ALA A 64 -8.47 -3.83 22.58
CA ALA A 64 -7.31 -2.97 22.81
C ALA A 64 -7.70 -1.48 22.87
N VAL A 65 -8.60 -1.03 21.99
CA VAL A 65 -9.13 0.34 22.00
C VAL A 65 -9.86 0.64 23.31
N LEU A 66 -10.68 -0.29 23.81
CA LEU A 66 -11.40 -0.12 25.07
C LEU A 66 -10.48 -0.13 26.28
N HIS A 67 -9.46 -0.98 26.28
CA HIS A 67 -8.44 -0.96 27.34
C HIS A 67 -7.64 0.35 27.32
N ALA A 68 -7.23 0.83 26.14
CA ALA A 68 -6.58 2.12 26.00
C ALA A 68 -7.46 3.26 26.50
N TYR A 69 -8.76 3.24 26.21
CA TYR A 69 -9.72 4.22 26.72
C TYR A 69 -9.81 4.19 28.24
N ALA A 70 -9.89 3.02 28.88
CA ALA A 70 -9.95 2.92 30.34
C ALA A 70 -8.74 3.59 31.02
N LEU A 71 -7.53 3.35 30.50
CA LEU A 71 -6.30 3.99 30.98
C LEU A 71 -6.28 5.50 30.71
N VAL A 72 -6.85 5.95 29.59
CA VAL A 72 -7.02 7.39 29.31
C VAL A 72 -8.01 8.00 30.30
N ALA A 73 -9.15 7.37 30.55
CA ALA A 73 -10.18 7.85 31.48
C ALA A 73 -9.62 8.02 32.90
N GLU A 74 -8.75 7.13 33.37
CA GLU A 74 -8.03 7.29 34.64
C GLU A 74 -7.18 8.57 34.67
N VAL A 75 -6.45 8.87 33.60
CA VAL A 75 -5.66 10.11 33.48
C VAL A 75 -6.56 11.34 33.49
N LEU A 76 -7.68 11.29 32.75
CA LEU A 76 -8.64 12.41 32.68
C LEU A 76 -9.27 12.69 34.05
N ARG A 77 -9.65 11.64 34.79
CA ARG A 77 -10.19 11.76 36.16
C ARG A 77 -9.18 12.33 37.14
N ALA A 78 -7.90 11.94 37.04
CA ALA A 78 -6.85 12.47 37.91
C ALA A 78 -6.63 13.98 37.72
N GLU A 79 -6.84 14.50 36.52
CA GLU A 79 -6.72 15.93 36.21
C GLU A 79 -7.98 16.75 36.51
N ALA A 80 -9.16 16.13 36.44
CA ALA A 80 -10.43 16.75 36.78
C ALA A 80 -11.03 16.07 38.02
N PRO A 81 -10.45 16.26 39.22
CA PRO A 81 -10.91 15.60 40.43
C PRO A 81 -12.33 16.04 40.74
N ALA A 82 -13.28 15.19 40.40
CA ALA A 82 -14.67 15.34 40.77
C ALA A 82 -14.90 14.66 42.14
N ARG A 83 -15.99 15.01 42.84
CA ARG A 83 -16.38 14.27 44.05
C ARG A 83 -16.63 12.80 43.70
N PRO A 84 -16.37 11.83 44.60
CA PRO A 84 -16.77 10.44 44.36
C PRO A 84 -18.25 10.36 43.95
N GLY A 85 -18.53 9.80 42.77
CA GLY A 85 -19.89 9.71 42.21
C GLY A 85 -20.38 10.91 41.41
N ALA A 86 -19.55 11.94 41.19
CA ALA A 86 -19.88 13.06 40.30
C ALA A 86 -19.91 12.62 38.82
N ALA A 87 -20.76 13.28 38.04
CA ALA A 87 -20.84 13.05 36.60
C ALA A 87 -19.57 13.58 35.90
N GLU A 88 -18.94 12.72 35.12
CA GLU A 88 -17.85 13.04 34.21
C GLU A 88 -18.42 13.53 32.87
N ARG A 89 -17.62 14.30 32.13
CA ARG A 89 -17.96 14.79 30.79
C ARG A 89 -17.01 14.22 29.76
N LEU A 90 -17.55 13.80 28.62
CA LEU A 90 -16.83 13.22 27.50
C LEU A 90 -17.35 13.79 26.19
N ARG A 91 -16.45 14.19 25.28
CA ARG A 91 -16.81 14.63 23.93
C ARG A 91 -16.32 13.61 22.91
N LEU A 92 -17.25 12.90 22.28
CA LEU A 92 -17.00 11.83 21.31
C LEU A 92 -17.18 12.33 19.88
N LEU A 93 -16.17 12.12 19.03
CA LEU A 93 -16.29 12.40 17.60
C LEU A 93 -16.64 11.09 16.86
N VAL A 94 -17.83 11.04 16.28
CA VAL A 94 -18.39 9.84 15.62
C VAL A 94 -18.38 10.03 14.10
N PRO A 95 -17.80 9.09 13.31
CA PRO A 95 -17.53 9.28 11.89
C PRO A 95 -18.73 9.18 10.93
N ASP A 96 -19.89 8.70 11.39
CA ASP A 96 -21.12 8.55 10.61
C ASP A 96 -22.26 9.28 11.35
N ALA A 97 -22.41 10.58 11.04
CA ALA A 97 -23.31 11.48 11.76
C ALA A 97 -24.77 11.06 11.70
N GLU A 98 -25.19 10.38 10.63
CA GLU A 98 -26.57 9.95 10.43
C GLU A 98 -26.82 8.59 11.06
N SER A 99 -26.01 7.57 10.73
CA SER A 99 -26.29 6.19 11.14
C SER A 99 -25.88 5.90 12.58
N LEU A 100 -24.79 6.51 13.05
CA LEU A 100 -24.22 6.26 14.38
C LEU A 100 -24.52 7.36 15.39
N ALA A 101 -24.90 8.55 14.92
CA ALA A 101 -25.22 9.71 15.77
C ALA A 101 -26.55 10.41 15.39
N GLY A 102 -27.40 9.78 14.59
CA GLY A 102 -28.78 10.21 14.38
C GLY A 102 -29.65 10.03 15.62
N ALA A 103 -30.85 10.62 15.63
CA ALA A 103 -31.74 10.63 16.79
C ALA A 103 -32.01 9.23 17.38
N ALA A 104 -32.36 8.26 16.53
CA ALA A 104 -32.60 6.88 16.95
C ALA A 104 -31.34 6.17 17.49
N ALA A 105 -30.17 6.45 16.89
CA ALA A 105 -28.91 5.90 17.35
C ALA A 105 -28.53 6.46 18.72
N ILE A 106 -28.67 7.77 18.93
CA ILE A 106 -28.45 8.43 20.22
C ILE A 106 -29.39 7.86 21.28
N GLU A 107 -30.67 7.67 20.97
CA GLU A 107 -31.64 7.09 21.92
C GLU A 107 -31.23 5.67 22.34
N LYS A 108 -30.80 4.84 21.38
CA LYS A 108 -30.28 3.49 21.65
C LYS A 108 -29.02 3.53 22.52
N LEU A 109 -28.10 4.47 22.26
CA LEU A 109 -26.90 4.66 23.08
C LEU A 109 -27.28 5.07 24.50
N ARG A 110 -28.17 6.06 24.67
CA ARG A 110 -28.67 6.52 25.99
C ARG A 110 -29.29 5.37 26.78
N ARG A 111 -30.22 4.62 26.18
CA ARG A 111 -30.87 3.46 26.83
C ARG A 111 -29.86 2.38 27.22
N GLY A 112 -28.84 2.18 26.40
CA GLY A 112 -27.85 1.12 26.62
C GLY A 112 -26.75 1.46 27.63
N SER A 113 -26.40 2.74 27.80
CA SER A 113 -25.32 3.18 28.69
C SER A 113 -25.81 3.85 29.98
N GLY A 114 -27.04 4.39 29.97
CA GLY A 114 -27.55 5.24 31.04
C GLY A 114 -26.88 6.62 31.11
N ALA A 115 -26.03 6.96 30.14
CA ALA A 115 -25.39 8.27 30.05
C ALA A 115 -26.34 9.29 29.39
N THR A 116 -26.22 10.55 29.80
CA THR A 116 -26.79 11.68 29.08
C THR A 116 -25.94 11.91 27.83
N ILE A 117 -26.57 11.99 26.65
CA ILE A 117 -25.87 12.17 25.38
C ILE A 117 -26.57 13.27 24.61
N GLN A 118 -25.88 14.30 24.16
CA GLN A 118 -26.42 15.37 23.32
C GLN A 118 -25.50 15.60 22.12
N ARG A 119 -26.07 16.01 20.99
CA ARG A 119 -25.27 16.38 19.82
C ARG A 119 -24.74 17.79 20.01
N ASP A 120 -23.42 17.93 20.01
CA ASP A 120 -22.68 19.17 20.25
C ASP A 120 -22.27 19.79 18.90
N GLY A 121 -23.27 20.06 18.06
CA GLY A 121 -23.10 20.59 16.70
C GLY A 121 -22.70 19.56 15.63
N GLU A 122 -22.42 20.07 14.42
CA GLU A 122 -21.84 19.29 13.32
C GLU A 122 -20.33 19.48 13.28
N ALA A 123 -19.58 18.38 13.19
CA ALA A 123 -18.15 18.49 12.92
C ALA A 123 -17.93 18.94 11.47
N ARG A 124 -16.79 19.59 11.21
CA ARG A 124 -16.47 20.20 9.91
C ARG A 124 -16.72 19.21 8.76
N GLY A 125 -17.69 19.52 7.88
CA GLY A 125 -17.96 18.76 6.65
C GLY A 125 -19.12 17.76 6.70
N GLY A 126 -19.97 17.77 7.75
CA GLY A 126 -21.28 17.11 7.78
C GLY A 126 -21.29 15.57 7.88
N LYS A 127 -20.15 14.91 7.65
CA LYS A 127 -20.03 13.44 7.74
C LYS A 127 -19.85 12.93 9.17
N GLU A 128 -19.31 13.76 10.05
CA GLU A 128 -19.00 13.40 11.44
C GLU A 128 -19.89 14.18 12.42
N ALA A 129 -20.19 13.60 13.58
CA ALA A 129 -20.97 14.23 14.64
C ALA A 129 -20.17 14.27 15.94
N LEU A 130 -20.24 15.41 16.63
CA LEU A 130 -19.72 15.55 17.98
C LEU A 130 -20.84 15.26 18.98
N LEU A 131 -20.58 14.36 19.93
CA LEU A 131 -21.49 14.02 21.01
C LEU A 131 -20.92 14.49 22.34
N ALA A 132 -21.61 15.41 23.01
CA ALA A 132 -21.37 15.75 24.40
C ALA A 132 -22.09 14.74 25.29
N CYS A 133 -21.33 14.04 26.12
CA CYS A 133 -21.80 12.93 26.94
C CYS A 133 -21.50 13.21 28.41
N GLU A 134 -22.45 12.94 29.30
CA GLU A 134 -22.29 13.10 30.74
C GLU A 134 -22.80 11.87 31.49
N GLY A 135 -22.11 11.46 32.54
CA GLY A 135 -22.51 10.31 33.37
C GLY A 135 -21.43 9.87 34.34
N ARG A 136 -21.72 8.86 35.16
CA ARG A 136 -20.72 8.19 36.00
C ARG A 136 -19.71 7.43 35.15
N ALA A 137 -18.54 7.13 35.70
CA ALA A 137 -17.47 6.38 35.04
C ALA A 137 -17.98 5.12 34.31
N GLU A 138 -18.79 4.30 34.98
CA GLU A 138 -19.29 3.04 34.42
C GLU A 138 -20.28 3.28 33.26
N GLN A 139 -21.04 4.38 33.31
CA GLN A 139 -21.98 4.77 32.25
C GLN A 139 -21.23 5.26 31.02
N LEU A 140 -20.16 6.03 31.20
CA LEU A 140 -19.32 6.49 30.09
C LEU A 140 -18.50 5.34 29.47
N GLU A 141 -17.99 4.42 30.29
CA GLU A 141 -17.34 3.20 29.78
C GLU A 141 -18.31 2.32 28.99
N ALA A 142 -19.53 2.12 29.49
CA ALA A 142 -20.59 1.41 28.76
C ALA A 142 -20.96 2.12 27.46
N LEU A 143 -21.01 3.45 27.45
CA LEU A 143 -21.23 4.25 26.25
C LEU A 143 -20.11 4.05 25.22
N VAL A 144 -18.85 4.20 25.64
CA VAL A 144 -17.70 4.07 24.74
C VAL A 144 -17.63 2.67 24.16
N ARG A 145 -17.86 1.62 24.95
CA ARG A 145 -17.98 0.23 24.46
C ARG A 145 -18.97 0.12 23.31
N ARG A 146 -20.18 0.66 23.48
CA ARG A 146 -21.22 0.60 22.45
C ARG A 146 -20.87 1.39 21.19
N VAL A 147 -20.25 2.55 21.34
CA VAL A 147 -19.79 3.37 20.21
C VAL A 147 -18.68 2.64 19.45
N VAL A 148 -17.66 2.14 20.14
CA VAL A 148 -16.56 1.35 19.55
C VAL A 148 -17.12 0.14 18.81
N ASP A 149 -18.03 -0.61 19.42
CA ASP A 149 -18.66 -1.78 18.79
C ASP A 149 -19.47 -1.39 17.55
N ALA A 150 -20.21 -0.27 17.59
CA ALA A 150 -21.02 0.19 16.47
C ALA A 150 -20.16 0.68 15.30
N VAL A 151 -19.10 1.46 15.59
CA VAL A 151 -18.09 1.90 14.62
C VAL A 151 -17.41 0.67 14.00
N ALA A 152 -16.94 -0.28 14.81
CA ALA A 152 -16.26 -1.47 14.32
C ALA A 152 -17.15 -2.34 13.42
N ARG A 153 -18.43 -2.53 13.80
CA ARG A 153 -19.40 -3.24 12.94
C ARG A 153 -19.65 -2.51 11.63
N ARG A 154 -19.76 -1.18 11.66
CA ARG A 154 -19.99 -0.36 10.47
C ARG A 154 -18.81 -0.41 9.51
N HIS A 155 -17.58 -0.27 10.02
CA HIS A 155 -16.36 -0.43 9.23
C HIS A 155 -16.24 -1.85 8.66
N HIS A 156 -16.48 -2.88 9.47
CA HIS A 156 -16.44 -4.27 9.00
C HIS A 156 -17.51 -4.56 7.93
N ALA A 157 -18.73 -4.02 8.06
CA ALA A 157 -19.76 -4.15 7.02
C ALA A 157 -19.33 -3.45 5.72
N ARG A 158 -18.87 -2.19 5.81
CA ARG A 158 -18.38 -1.45 4.64
C ARG A 158 -17.23 -2.17 3.94
N HIS A 159 -16.24 -2.64 4.69
CA HIS A 159 -15.12 -3.38 4.12
C HIS A 159 -15.57 -4.70 3.51
N ARG A 160 -16.55 -5.41 4.09
CA ARG A 160 -17.10 -6.62 3.49
C ARG A 160 -17.76 -6.35 2.14
N ASP A 161 -18.61 -5.32 2.07
CA ASP A 161 -19.30 -4.95 0.83
C ASP A 161 -18.31 -4.48 -0.23
N PHE A 162 -17.31 -3.69 0.18
CA PHE A 162 -16.18 -3.30 -0.68
C PHE A 162 -15.46 -4.53 -1.22
N LEU A 163 -14.94 -5.40 -0.33
CA LEU A 163 -14.14 -6.57 -0.71
C LEU A 163 -14.93 -7.61 -1.53
N SER A 164 -16.27 -7.61 -1.46
CA SER A 164 -17.11 -8.48 -2.29
C SER A 164 -17.04 -8.19 -3.79
N GLN A 165 -16.46 -7.05 -4.20
CA GLN A 165 -16.25 -6.70 -5.60
C GLN A 165 -15.14 -7.54 -6.26
N TRP A 166 -14.28 -8.19 -5.47
CA TRP A 166 -13.15 -8.96 -5.99
C TRP A 166 -13.44 -10.46 -6.02
N ALA A 167 -13.05 -11.12 -7.11
CA ALA A 167 -13.22 -12.56 -7.31
C ALA A 167 -12.22 -13.40 -6.50
N PHE A 168 -11.40 -12.76 -5.68
CA PHE A 168 -10.30 -13.36 -4.94
C PHE A 168 -10.21 -12.79 -3.52
N ALA A 169 -9.51 -13.50 -2.64
CA ALA A 169 -9.29 -13.04 -1.29
C ALA A 169 -8.31 -11.86 -1.28
N THR A 170 -8.73 -10.73 -0.70
CA THR A 170 -7.95 -9.48 -0.67
C THR A 170 -8.22 -8.70 0.62
N SER A 171 -7.32 -7.78 0.98
CA SER A 171 -7.46 -6.88 2.12
C SER A 171 -7.77 -5.47 1.67
N TYR A 172 -8.56 -4.74 2.46
CA TYR A 172 -8.90 -3.34 2.17
C TYR A 172 -7.64 -2.49 1.91
N ASN A 173 -6.59 -2.68 2.71
CA ASN A 173 -5.34 -1.92 2.58
C ASN A 173 -4.43 -2.33 1.42
N ASP A 174 -4.83 -3.30 0.59
CA ASP A 174 -4.08 -3.72 -0.60
C ASP A 174 -4.55 -2.99 -1.88
N HIS A 175 -5.71 -2.34 -1.83
CA HIS A 175 -6.33 -1.69 -3.00
C HIS A 175 -5.76 -0.29 -3.25
N PHE A 176 -4.51 -0.23 -3.67
CA PHE A 176 -3.85 1.01 -4.08
C PHE A 176 -3.51 0.99 -5.57
N GLU A 177 -4.11 1.90 -6.32
CA GLU A 177 -3.86 2.01 -7.75
C GLU A 177 -2.52 2.65 -8.05
N THR A 178 -1.84 2.10 -9.05
CA THR A 178 -0.60 2.63 -9.58
C THR A 178 -0.86 3.95 -10.29
N PRO A 179 -0.17 5.03 -9.92
CA PRO A 179 -0.43 6.33 -10.54
C PRO A 179 0.15 6.40 -11.96
N ALA A 180 -0.49 7.20 -12.83
CA ALA A 180 -0.17 7.25 -14.26
C ALA A 180 1.30 7.65 -14.53
N GLU A 181 1.87 8.52 -13.71
CA GLU A 181 3.28 8.92 -13.80
C GLU A 181 4.26 7.76 -13.60
N ALA A 182 3.88 6.74 -12.80
CA ALA A 182 4.73 5.58 -12.58
C ALA A 182 4.86 4.75 -13.87
N TYR A 183 3.75 4.56 -14.61
CA TYR A 183 3.79 3.93 -15.93
C TYR A 183 4.57 4.79 -16.94
N ALA A 184 4.40 6.11 -16.92
CA ALA A 184 5.11 7.02 -17.81
C ALA A 184 6.65 6.99 -17.60
N ASP A 185 7.11 6.70 -16.38
CA ASP A 185 8.54 6.59 -16.07
C ASP A 185 9.19 5.32 -16.65
N VAL A 186 8.42 4.26 -16.84
CA VAL A 186 8.89 3.01 -17.48
C VAL A 186 8.44 2.85 -18.93
N LEU A 187 7.65 3.76 -19.48
CA LEU A 187 7.24 3.75 -20.89
C LEU A 187 8.43 3.57 -21.87
N PRO A 188 9.60 4.24 -21.69
CA PRO A 188 10.74 4.00 -22.58
C PRO A 188 11.25 2.55 -22.55
N VAL A 189 11.12 1.87 -21.40
CA VAL A 189 11.44 0.45 -21.25
C VAL A 189 10.44 -0.41 -22.00
N LEU A 190 9.14 -0.12 -21.89
CA LEU A 190 8.09 -0.84 -22.62
C LEU A 190 8.26 -0.72 -24.14
N ARG A 191 8.55 0.47 -24.65
CA ARG A 191 8.88 0.68 -26.07
C ARG A 191 10.08 -0.15 -26.52
N ALA A 192 11.11 -0.27 -25.67
CA ALA A 192 12.27 -1.10 -25.98
C ALA A 192 11.91 -2.60 -26.02
N VAL A 193 11.09 -3.09 -25.09
CA VAL A 193 10.59 -4.48 -25.10
C VAL A 193 9.76 -4.75 -26.36
N ALA A 194 8.86 -3.83 -26.71
CA ALA A 194 8.04 -3.92 -27.92
C ALA A 194 8.89 -4.01 -29.19
N LEU A 195 9.91 -3.16 -29.31
CA LEU A 195 10.85 -3.20 -30.44
C LEU A 195 11.68 -4.48 -30.47
N GLN A 196 12.11 -4.99 -29.31
CA GLN A 196 12.82 -6.27 -29.22
C GLN A 196 11.96 -7.42 -29.74
N ARG A 197 10.69 -7.49 -29.32
CA ARG A 197 9.72 -8.47 -29.81
C ARG A 197 9.52 -8.33 -31.32
N TRP A 198 9.22 -7.12 -31.80
CA TRP A 198 8.98 -6.87 -33.22
C TRP A 198 10.18 -7.31 -34.09
N ARG A 199 11.42 -7.04 -33.64
CA ARG A 199 12.66 -7.48 -34.32
C ARG A 199 12.84 -9.00 -34.36
N ARG A 200 12.32 -9.74 -33.37
CA ARG A 200 12.33 -11.21 -33.39
C ARG A 200 11.36 -11.76 -34.44
N GLU A 201 10.20 -11.12 -34.56
CA GLU A 201 9.16 -11.52 -35.54
C GLU A 201 9.52 -11.14 -36.99
N HIS A 202 10.17 -9.99 -37.21
CA HIS A 202 10.39 -9.42 -38.56
C HIS A 202 11.85 -9.41 -39.03
N GLY A 203 12.81 -9.83 -38.19
CA GLY A 203 14.24 -9.83 -38.49
C GLY A 203 14.93 -8.47 -38.32
N ARG A 204 16.27 -8.47 -38.37
CA ARG A 204 17.15 -7.33 -37.98
C ARG A 204 17.42 -6.27 -39.07
N LYS A 205 16.93 -6.42 -40.30
CA LYS A 205 17.43 -5.68 -41.48
C LYS A 205 16.64 -4.40 -41.84
N ARG A 206 16.47 -3.43 -40.93
CA ARG A 206 15.93 -2.10 -41.29
C ARG A 206 16.75 -0.93 -40.73
N LYS A 207 16.71 0.22 -41.41
CA LYS A 207 17.43 1.45 -41.06
C LYS A 207 16.78 2.10 -39.83
N ARG A 208 17.58 2.72 -38.96
CA ARG A 208 17.15 3.36 -37.69
C ARG A 208 16.03 4.41 -37.82
N ALA A 209 15.93 5.10 -38.97
CA ALA A 209 14.88 6.10 -39.22
C ALA A 209 13.49 5.48 -39.49
N GLU A 210 13.42 4.20 -39.89
CA GLU A 210 12.16 3.46 -40.03
C GLU A 210 11.67 2.93 -38.67
N GLU A 211 12.52 2.95 -37.63
CA GLU A 211 12.21 2.36 -36.32
C GLU A 211 11.28 3.23 -35.46
N GLU A 212 11.19 4.55 -35.67
CA GLU A 212 10.33 5.43 -34.87
C GLU A 212 8.84 5.22 -35.17
N GLY A 213 8.46 5.14 -36.45
CA GLY A 213 7.08 4.77 -36.84
C GLY A 213 6.72 3.33 -36.46
N VAL A 214 7.72 2.43 -36.44
CA VAL A 214 7.58 1.05 -35.97
C VAL A 214 7.44 0.98 -34.45
N ALA A 215 8.06 1.87 -33.68
CA ALA A 215 8.03 1.83 -32.22
C ALA A 215 6.62 2.03 -31.65
N GLU A 216 5.84 2.96 -32.21
CA GLU A 216 4.44 3.17 -31.79
C GLU A 216 3.55 1.98 -32.19
N SER A 217 3.70 1.47 -33.43
CA SER A 217 2.98 0.27 -33.86
C SER A 217 3.35 -0.95 -33.00
N ALA A 218 4.63 -1.16 -32.72
CA ALA A 218 5.10 -2.24 -31.86
C ALA A 218 4.58 -2.09 -30.42
N LEU A 219 4.57 -0.87 -29.86
CA LEU A 219 4.04 -0.60 -28.53
C LEU A 219 2.54 -0.93 -28.45
N SER A 220 1.76 -0.60 -29.48
CA SER A 220 0.34 -0.96 -29.54
C SER A 220 0.09 -2.47 -29.52
N GLN A 221 1.05 -3.27 -30.00
CA GLN A 221 0.94 -4.74 -30.03
C GLN A 221 1.50 -5.42 -28.78
N LEU A 222 2.18 -4.69 -27.90
CA LEU A 222 2.82 -5.23 -26.69
C LEU A 222 1.77 -5.72 -25.70
N VAL A 223 1.85 -6.99 -25.30
CA VAL A 223 0.97 -7.56 -24.28
C VAL A 223 1.58 -7.31 -22.89
N VAL A 224 0.96 -6.41 -22.13
CA VAL A 224 1.38 -6.05 -20.78
C VAL A 224 0.46 -6.71 -19.77
N TYR A 225 1.03 -7.46 -18.82
CA TYR A 225 0.26 -8.16 -17.79
C TYR A 225 0.53 -7.58 -16.40
N ASP A 226 -0.56 -7.23 -15.71
CA ASP A 226 -0.58 -6.96 -14.27
C ASP A 226 -1.50 -7.97 -13.57
N PRO A 227 -0.94 -8.98 -12.85
CA PRO A 227 -1.73 -10.00 -12.19
C PRO A 227 -2.52 -9.50 -10.99
N TYR A 228 -2.16 -8.35 -10.41
CA TYR A 228 -2.81 -7.84 -9.21
C TYR A 228 -3.86 -6.80 -9.60
N TYR A 229 -5.12 -7.19 -9.51
CA TYR A 229 -6.24 -6.35 -9.93
C TYR A 229 -6.73 -5.43 -8.80
N CYS A 230 -6.82 -4.14 -9.10
CA CYS A 230 -7.52 -3.16 -8.25
C CYS A 230 -8.87 -2.81 -8.86
N GLN A 231 -9.00 -1.70 -9.60
CA GLN A 231 -10.21 -1.36 -10.37
C GLN A 231 -9.96 -1.26 -11.88
N GLY A 232 -8.78 -1.64 -12.36
CA GLY A 232 -8.45 -1.67 -13.78
C GLY A 232 -7.86 -0.38 -14.36
N SER A 233 -7.49 0.61 -13.53
CA SER A 233 -6.90 1.87 -14.03
C SER A 233 -5.60 1.69 -14.80
N MET A 234 -4.86 0.61 -14.53
CA MET A 234 -3.71 0.17 -15.32
C MET A 234 -4.00 0.18 -16.82
N ARG A 235 -5.16 -0.35 -17.24
CA ARG A 235 -5.55 -0.44 -18.65
C ARG A 235 -5.68 0.95 -19.27
N HIS A 236 -6.36 1.85 -18.57
CA HIS A 236 -6.57 3.23 -19.04
C HIS A 236 -5.26 4.04 -19.07
N ALA A 237 -4.42 3.90 -18.03
CA ALA A 237 -3.14 4.59 -17.93
C ALA A 237 -2.20 4.18 -19.07
N LEU A 238 -2.06 2.88 -19.33
CA LEU A 238 -1.22 2.39 -20.43
C LEU A 238 -1.80 2.68 -21.80
N ALA A 239 -3.13 2.65 -21.95
CA ALA A 239 -3.79 3.06 -23.19
C ALA A 239 -3.49 4.51 -23.57
N THR A 240 -3.52 5.40 -22.58
CA THR A 240 -3.15 6.82 -22.76
C THR A 240 -1.68 6.98 -23.17
N LEU A 241 -0.82 6.01 -22.86
CA LEU A 241 0.60 6.00 -23.21
C LEU A 241 0.92 5.26 -24.53
N GLY A 242 -0.10 4.74 -25.24
CA GLY A 242 0.04 4.15 -26.57
C GLY A 242 0.04 2.62 -26.65
N VAL A 243 -0.14 1.91 -25.52
CA VAL A 243 -0.38 0.45 -25.53
C VAL A 243 -1.85 0.20 -25.89
N ALA A 244 -2.19 -0.77 -26.73
CA ALA A 244 -3.60 -1.04 -27.00
C ALA A 244 -4.33 -1.56 -25.75
N ALA A 245 -5.53 -1.06 -25.46
CA ALA A 245 -6.25 -1.36 -24.21
C ALA A 245 -6.56 -2.85 -24.06
N GLU A 246 -6.84 -3.54 -25.16
CA GLU A 246 -7.07 -4.99 -25.25
C GLU A 246 -5.78 -5.81 -25.06
N ARG A 247 -4.60 -5.18 -25.13
CA ARG A 247 -3.30 -5.78 -24.83
C ARG A 247 -2.84 -5.51 -23.40
N CYS A 248 -3.56 -4.69 -22.65
CA CYS A 248 -3.35 -4.46 -21.23
C CYS A 248 -4.19 -5.44 -20.41
N ILE A 249 -3.56 -6.50 -19.94
CA ILE A 249 -4.22 -7.55 -19.16
C ILE A 249 -4.16 -7.21 -17.67
N ASN A 250 -5.29 -6.76 -17.13
CA ASN A 250 -5.51 -6.60 -15.69
C ASN A 250 -6.97 -6.93 -15.42
N GLU A 251 -7.23 -8.10 -14.84
CA GLU A 251 -8.57 -8.71 -14.73
C GLU A 251 -8.86 -9.09 -13.28
N ASN A 252 -10.14 -9.01 -12.90
CA ASN A 252 -10.61 -9.41 -11.57
C ASN A 252 -10.54 -10.94 -11.41
N ARG A 253 -9.34 -11.47 -11.28
CA ARG A 253 -9.00 -12.89 -11.21
C ARG A 253 -8.02 -13.14 -10.08
N ASP A 254 -8.08 -14.32 -9.49
CA ASP A 254 -7.12 -14.75 -8.48
C ASP A 254 -5.81 -15.14 -9.17
N PHE A 255 -4.79 -14.28 -9.09
CA PHE A 255 -3.48 -14.54 -9.67
C PHE A 255 -2.85 -15.86 -9.21
N TYR A 256 -2.97 -16.19 -7.93
CA TYR A 256 -2.32 -17.39 -7.41
C TYR A 256 -3.03 -18.64 -7.88
N LYS A 257 -4.37 -18.59 -7.93
CA LYS A 257 -5.16 -19.64 -8.56
C LYS A 257 -4.79 -19.81 -10.04
N ASP A 258 -4.63 -18.70 -10.77
CA ASP A 258 -4.23 -18.73 -12.18
C ASP A 258 -2.85 -19.37 -12.38
N VAL A 259 -1.92 -19.17 -11.45
CA VAL A 259 -0.60 -19.81 -11.47
C VAL A 259 -0.71 -21.31 -11.14
N ASP A 260 -1.47 -21.67 -10.10
CA ASP A 260 -1.64 -23.06 -9.65
C ASP A 260 -2.36 -23.91 -10.71
N GLU A 261 -3.36 -23.33 -11.39
CA GLU A 261 -4.14 -23.95 -12.46
C GLU A 261 -3.48 -23.80 -13.84
N CYS A 262 -2.36 -23.06 -13.95
CA CYS A 262 -1.67 -22.76 -15.20
C CYS A 262 -2.58 -22.06 -16.24
N THR A 263 -3.48 -21.20 -15.78
CA THR A 263 -4.43 -20.42 -16.60
C THR A 263 -4.05 -18.95 -16.72
N ALA A 264 -2.89 -18.54 -16.20
CA ALA A 264 -2.39 -17.19 -16.37
C ALA A 264 -2.13 -16.87 -17.87
N PRO A 265 -2.44 -15.65 -18.32
CA PRO A 265 -2.40 -15.33 -19.74
C PRO A 265 -0.97 -15.17 -20.27
N PRO A 266 -0.73 -15.52 -21.54
CA PRO A 266 0.54 -15.23 -22.20
C PRO A 266 0.75 -13.72 -22.29
N HIS A 267 1.98 -13.27 -22.07
CA HIS A 267 2.33 -11.85 -22.06
C HIS A 267 3.80 -11.63 -22.43
N ASP A 268 4.11 -10.41 -22.86
CA ASP A 268 5.46 -10.03 -23.28
C ASP A 268 6.26 -9.39 -22.15
N VAL A 269 5.57 -8.78 -21.19
CA VAL A 269 6.17 -8.11 -20.03
C VAL A 269 5.19 -8.11 -18.86
N LEU A 270 5.71 -8.45 -17.68
CA LEU A 270 4.99 -8.32 -16.42
C LEU A 270 5.22 -6.92 -15.86
N VAL A 271 4.18 -6.11 -15.71
CA VAL A 271 4.27 -4.75 -15.14
C VAL A 271 3.27 -4.66 -14.02
N THR A 272 3.75 -4.60 -12.78
CA THR A 272 2.85 -4.76 -11.64
C THR A 272 3.26 -3.97 -10.41
N ASN A 273 2.27 -3.61 -9.61
CA ASN A 273 2.38 -3.06 -8.28
C ASN A 273 1.69 -4.04 -7.31
N PRO A 274 2.37 -5.09 -6.83
CA PRO A 274 1.73 -6.12 -6.03
C PRO A 274 1.34 -5.56 -4.65
N PRO A 275 0.35 -6.15 -3.96
CA PRO A 275 0.06 -5.84 -2.58
C PRO A 275 1.29 -5.92 -1.69
N TYR A 276 1.44 -4.95 -0.79
CA TYR A 276 2.57 -4.90 0.14
C TYR A 276 2.26 -5.58 1.47
N SER A 277 1.02 -5.98 1.73
CA SER A 277 0.66 -6.78 2.89
C SER A 277 1.09 -8.26 2.73
N ALA A 278 1.01 -9.01 3.83
CA ALA A 278 1.23 -10.45 3.88
C ALA A 278 2.48 -10.91 3.09
N GLU A 279 2.37 -12.09 2.48
CA GLU A 279 3.44 -12.77 1.75
C GLU A 279 3.38 -12.56 0.23
N HIS A 280 2.59 -11.59 -0.26
CA HIS A 280 2.36 -11.38 -1.70
C HIS A 280 3.66 -11.17 -2.49
N LYS A 281 4.60 -10.43 -1.89
CA LYS A 281 5.91 -10.11 -2.46
C LYS A 281 6.79 -11.35 -2.59
N GLN A 282 6.87 -12.14 -1.53
CA GLN A 282 7.64 -13.38 -1.46
C GLN A 282 7.10 -14.40 -2.46
N ARG A 283 5.77 -14.59 -2.51
CA ARG A 283 5.12 -15.49 -3.47
C ARG A 283 5.36 -15.06 -4.92
N LEU A 284 5.27 -13.77 -5.23
CA LEU A 284 5.56 -13.26 -6.57
C LEU A 284 7.02 -13.56 -6.98
N LEU A 285 7.99 -13.30 -6.10
CA LEU A 285 9.41 -13.57 -6.39
C LEU A 285 9.67 -15.06 -6.60
N GLN A 286 9.03 -15.94 -5.83
CA GLN A 286 9.11 -17.39 -6.04
C GLN A 286 8.55 -17.79 -7.40
N ILE A 287 7.37 -17.30 -7.78
CA ILE A 287 6.75 -17.59 -9.08
C ILE A 287 7.65 -17.12 -10.23
N LEU A 288 8.21 -15.91 -10.12
CA LEU A 288 9.16 -15.38 -11.10
C LEU A 288 10.41 -16.25 -11.21
N LEU A 289 10.99 -16.69 -10.09
CA LEU A 289 12.18 -17.54 -10.10
C LEU A 289 11.91 -18.90 -10.76
N ARG A 290 10.80 -19.57 -10.39
CA ARG A 290 10.36 -20.84 -10.98
C ARG A 290 10.14 -20.71 -12.50
N THR A 291 9.52 -19.61 -12.91
CA THR A 291 9.26 -19.29 -14.31
C THR A 291 10.56 -19.13 -15.11
N HIS A 292 11.53 -18.37 -14.59
CA HIS A 292 12.81 -18.18 -15.28
C HIS A 292 13.66 -19.45 -15.31
N ARG A 293 13.53 -20.33 -14.31
CA ARG A 293 14.15 -21.66 -14.29
C ARG A 293 13.54 -22.64 -15.29
N GLY A 294 12.42 -22.29 -15.91
CA GLY A 294 11.69 -23.21 -16.78
C GLY A 294 11.09 -24.39 -16.02
N GLU A 295 10.75 -24.21 -14.74
CA GLU A 295 10.14 -25.28 -13.95
C GLU A 295 8.77 -25.67 -14.53
N PRO A 296 8.44 -26.97 -14.58
CA PRO A 296 7.10 -27.41 -14.95
C PRO A 296 6.05 -26.76 -14.05
N ARG A 297 4.94 -26.29 -14.64
CA ARG A 297 3.85 -25.62 -13.91
C ARG A 297 4.33 -24.41 -13.09
N ALA A 298 5.29 -23.65 -13.59
CA ALA A 298 5.66 -22.36 -13.01
C ALA A 298 4.52 -21.33 -13.08
N GLY A 299 3.55 -21.55 -13.97
CA GLY A 299 2.30 -20.79 -14.05
C GLY A 299 2.39 -19.44 -14.76
N LEU A 300 3.57 -19.02 -15.23
CA LEU A 300 3.75 -17.86 -16.12
C LEU A 300 4.75 -18.19 -17.25
N PRO A 301 4.66 -17.53 -18.42
CA PRO A 301 5.74 -17.55 -19.41
C PRO A 301 6.96 -16.74 -18.94
N PRO A 302 8.19 -17.10 -19.36
CA PRO A 302 9.37 -16.30 -19.08
C PRO A 302 9.31 -14.97 -19.83
N ALA A 303 9.20 -13.88 -19.08
CA ALA A 303 9.12 -12.52 -19.60
C ALA A 303 9.89 -11.55 -18.68
N PRO A 304 10.41 -10.43 -19.21
CA PRO A 304 10.91 -9.36 -18.37
C PRO A 304 9.83 -8.86 -17.42
N PHE A 305 10.24 -8.47 -16.22
CA PHE A 305 9.35 -7.95 -15.19
C PHE A 305 9.76 -6.54 -14.76
N LEU A 306 8.76 -5.71 -14.50
CA LEU A 306 8.87 -4.38 -13.90
C LEU A 306 7.98 -4.37 -12.65
N LEU A 307 8.59 -4.47 -11.46
CA LEU A 307 7.86 -4.52 -10.19
C LEU A 307 7.95 -3.16 -9.49
N LEU A 308 6.82 -2.48 -9.30
CA LEU A 308 6.76 -1.27 -8.51
C LEU A 308 6.69 -1.64 -7.03
N MET A 309 7.81 -1.49 -6.31
CA MET A 309 7.96 -1.93 -4.93
C MET A 309 8.57 -0.83 -4.06
N PRO A 310 8.39 -0.87 -2.73
CA PRO A 310 9.11 0.02 -1.83
C PRO A 310 10.62 -0.22 -1.93
N ALA A 311 11.41 0.85 -1.97
CA ALA A 311 12.87 0.78 -2.14
C ALA A 311 13.57 -0.05 -1.05
N TRP A 312 13.04 -0.06 0.18
CA TRP A 312 13.57 -0.85 1.29
C TRP A 312 13.54 -2.36 1.03
N LEU A 313 12.69 -2.83 0.12
CA LEU A 313 12.64 -4.24 -0.29
C LEU A 313 13.99 -4.71 -0.82
N ALA A 314 14.73 -3.83 -1.49
CA ALA A 314 16.07 -4.14 -2.01
C ALA A 314 17.08 -4.50 -0.90
N GLY A 315 16.80 -4.16 0.36
CA GLY A 315 17.61 -4.48 1.53
C GLY A 315 17.15 -5.72 2.30
N THR A 316 16.06 -6.36 1.91
CA THR A 316 15.51 -7.54 2.61
C THR A 316 16.24 -8.82 2.21
N ASP A 317 16.24 -9.82 3.09
CA ASP A 317 16.90 -11.11 2.84
C ASP A 317 16.23 -11.85 1.67
N TYR A 318 14.90 -11.93 1.66
CA TYR A 318 14.18 -12.63 0.58
C TYR A 318 14.39 -12.02 -0.82
N TRP A 319 14.65 -10.71 -0.92
CA TRP A 319 15.04 -10.09 -2.20
C TRP A 319 16.48 -10.45 -2.58
N GLN A 320 17.40 -10.41 -1.62
CA GLN A 320 18.80 -10.78 -1.86
C GLN A 320 18.94 -12.24 -2.26
N ASP A 321 18.18 -13.14 -1.62
CA ASP A 321 18.10 -14.56 -1.95
C ASP A 321 17.55 -14.75 -3.37
N PHE A 322 16.44 -14.08 -3.72
CA PHE A 322 15.90 -14.10 -5.08
C PHE A 322 16.94 -13.66 -6.12
N VAL A 323 17.67 -12.57 -5.87
CA VAL A 323 18.73 -12.09 -6.77
C VAL A 323 19.87 -13.09 -6.90
N ALA A 324 20.31 -13.69 -5.78
CA ALA A 324 21.38 -14.68 -5.79
C ALA A 324 21.00 -15.93 -6.59
N GLU A 325 19.79 -16.44 -6.39
CA GLU A 325 19.25 -17.60 -7.09
C GLU A 325 19.03 -17.34 -8.58
N LEU A 326 18.54 -16.15 -8.94
CA LEU A 326 18.41 -15.74 -10.34
C LEU A 326 19.77 -15.55 -10.99
N ALA A 327 20.76 -14.98 -10.28
CA ALA A 327 22.12 -14.83 -10.77
C ALA A 327 22.80 -16.18 -11.02
N ALA A 328 22.58 -17.16 -10.13
CA ALA A 328 23.09 -18.52 -10.27
C ALA A 328 22.48 -19.20 -11.51
N HIS A 329 21.17 -19.06 -11.71
CA HIS A 329 20.49 -19.57 -12.90
C HIS A 329 21.02 -18.92 -14.19
N VAL A 330 21.13 -17.58 -14.25
CA VAL A 330 21.68 -16.91 -15.44
C VAL A 330 23.11 -17.37 -15.74
N ALA A 331 23.93 -17.57 -14.70
CA ALA A 331 25.29 -18.06 -14.86
C ALA A 331 25.39 -19.52 -15.28
N SER A 332 24.37 -20.36 -15.04
CA SER A 332 24.37 -21.73 -15.58
C SER A 332 24.01 -21.78 -17.06
N GLN A 333 23.35 -20.74 -17.57
CA GLN A 333 23.01 -20.59 -18.99
C GLN A 333 24.14 -19.91 -19.80
N GLU A 334 24.93 -19.05 -19.16
CA GLU A 334 26.14 -18.45 -19.75
C GLU A 334 27.32 -19.41 -19.50
N GLY A 335 27.99 -19.92 -20.54
CA GLY A 335 29.08 -20.90 -20.42
C GLY A 335 30.21 -20.52 -19.44
N PRO A 336 31.11 -21.46 -19.07
CA PRO A 336 32.03 -21.35 -17.94
C PRO A 336 32.92 -20.09 -17.93
N ASP A 337 33.26 -19.54 -19.10
CA ASP A 337 34.10 -18.34 -19.24
C ASP A 337 33.42 -17.04 -18.77
N LEU A 338 32.08 -16.95 -18.81
CA LEU A 338 31.33 -15.79 -18.32
C LEU A 338 30.92 -15.93 -16.85
N ALA A 339 30.73 -17.17 -16.38
CA ALA A 339 30.37 -17.48 -14.99
C ALA A 339 31.49 -17.14 -13.99
N SER A 340 32.75 -17.05 -14.42
CA SER A 340 33.91 -16.72 -13.58
C SER A 340 34.15 -15.22 -13.36
N SER A 341 33.48 -14.33 -14.12
CA SER A 341 33.69 -12.88 -14.01
C SER A 341 33.12 -12.32 -12.70
N PRO A 342 33.89 -11.59 -11.85
CA PRO A 342 33.45 -11.07 -10.56
C PRO A 342 32.43 -9.94 -10.73
N ARG A 343 31.19 -10.31 -11.04
CA ARG A 343 30.04 -9.40 -11.12
C ARG A 343 29.27 -9.48 -9.81
N LYS A 344 28.76 -8.34 -9.37
CA LYS A 344 27.81 -8.30 -8.25
C LYS A 344 26.56 -9.11 -8.61
N PRO A 345 25.89 -9.76 -7.64
CA PRO A 345 24.71 -10.59 -7.89
C PRO A 345 23.65 -9.90 -8.74
N GLU A 346 23.31 -8.63 -8.48
CA GLU A 346 22.32 -7.88 -9.27
C GLU A 346 22.74 -7.73 -10.74
N ALA A 347 24.01 -7.48 -11.01
CA ALA A 347 24.51 -7.33 -12.38
C ALA A 347 24.46 -8.67 -13.15
N ARG A 348 24.69 -9.78 -12.46
CA ARG A 348 24.62 -11.14 -13.03
C ARG A 348 23.18 -11.60 -13.23
N ALA A 349 22.29 -11.32 -12.27
CA ALA A 349 20.84 -11.50 -12.39
C ALA A 349 20.17 -10.50 -13.36
N ARG A 350 20.94 -9.57 -13.94
CA ARG A 350 20.46 -8.53 -14.88
C ARG A 350 19.38 -7.63 -14.27
N ILE A 351 19.49 -7.34 -12.97
CA ILE A 351 18.58 -6.44 -12.25
C ILE A 351 19.00 -4.98 -12.43
N THR A 352 18.04 -4.08 -12.56
CA THR A 352 18.27 -2.63 -12.50
C THR A 352 17.10 -1.96 -11.80
N TYR A 353 17.38 -0.93 -11.00
CA TYR A 353 16.38 -0.17 -10.26
C TYR A 353 16.15 1.18 -10.97
N VAL A 354 14.91 1.47 -11.36
CA VAL A 354 14.49 2.77 -11.92
C VAL A 354 13.76 3.53 -10.83
N CYS A 355 14.33 4.65 -10.40
CA CYS A 355 13.84 5.42 -9.27
C CYS A 355 13.31 6.77 -9.76
N PRO A 356 12.05 7.14 -9.47
CA PRO A 356 11.56 8.47 -9.81
C PRO A 356 12.29 9.54 -9.01
N GLN A 357 12.31 10.76 -9.53
CA GLN A 357 12.78 11.94 -8.81
C GLN A 357 11.86 12.29 -7.63
N THR A 358 10.55 12.18 -7.85
CA THR A 358 9.50 12.50 -6.87
C THR A 358 8.84 11.22 -6.39
N LYS A 359 8.47 11.16 -5.10
CA LYS A 359 7.69 10.04 -4.57
C LYS A 359 6.34 9.94 -5.28
N TYR A 360 5.98 8.73 -5.68
CA TYR A 360 4.64 8.44 -6.17
C TYR A 360 3.60 8.58 -5.04
N SER A 361 2.41 9.04 -5.42
CA SER A 361 1.22 9.07 -4.57
C SER A 361 0.23 8.03 -5.09
N PHE A 362 -0.17 7.10 -4.22
CA PHE A 362 -1.08 6.03 -4.60
C PHE A 362 -2.51 6.37 -4.19
N ALA A 363 -3.46 6.10 -5.08
CA ALA A 363 -4.88 6.33 -4.82
C ALA A 363 -5.55 5.05 -4.33
N HIS A 364 -6.35 5.17 -3.27
CA HIS A 364 -7.26 4.11 -2.84
C HIS A 364 -8.66 4.37 -3.44
N PRO A 365 -9.40 3.35 -3.91
CA PRO A 365 -10.75 3.52 -4.48
C PRO A 365 -11.71 4.38 -3.64
N GLU A 366 -11.70 4.21 -2.33
CA GLU A 366 -12.52 5.01 -1.41
C GLU A 366 -11.86 6.32 -0.93
N ALA A 367 -10.80 6.78 -1.59
CA ALA A 367 -10.02 7.98 -1.25
C ALA A 367 -9.49 8.00 0.19
N THR A 368 -9.26 6.83 0.80
CA THR A 368 -8.75 6.68 2.17
C THR A 368 -7.22 6.63 2.27
N GLY A 369 -6.52 6.86 1.16
CA GLY A 369 -5.05 6.91 1.14
C GLY A 369 -4.48 8.11 1.92
N LYS A 370 -3.24 8.00 2.38
CA LYS A 370 -2.50 9.16 2.91
C LYS A 370 -2.21 10.15 1.77
N PRO A 371 -2.13 11.47 2.04
CA PRO A 371 -1.79 12.47 1.03
C PRO A 371 -0.44 12.22 0.33
N THR A 372 0.49 11.55 1.02
CA THR A 372 1.79 11.14 0.48
C THR A 372 2.13 9.72 0.93
N SER A 373 2.80 8.96 0.05
CA SER A 373 3.26 7.60 0.37
C SER A 373 4.31 7.61 1.48
N PRO A 374 4.21 6.71 2.50
CA PRO A 374 5.18 6.65 3.59
C PRO A 374 6.55 6.11 3.15
N PHE A 375 6.68 5.55 1.95
CA PHE A 375 7.90 4.99 1.40
C PHE A 375 8.19 5.54 -0.02
N HIS A 376 9.43 5.37 -0.48
CA HIS A 376 9.77 5.58 -1.89
C HIS A 376 9.48 4.30 -2.66
N ALA A 377 8.47 4.30 -3.53
CA ALA A 377 8.28 3.21 -4.48
C ALA A 377 9.19 3.42 -5.70
N ILE A 378 9.83 2.35 -6.16
CA ILE A 378 10.76 2.33 -7.29
C ILE A 378 10.48 1.08 -8.14
N TRP A 379 10.89 1.10 -9.40
CA TRP A 379 10.76 -0.06 -10.28
C TRP A 379 11.96 -0.98 -10.17
N PHE A 380 11.70 -2.25 -9.89
CA PHE A 380 12.65 -3.35 -9.88
C PHE A 380 12.53 -4.06 -11.23
N CYS A 381 13.49 -3.84 -12.12
CA CYS A 381 13.44 -4.31 -13.50
C CYS A 381 14.37 -5.50 -13.69
N GLY A 382 13.86 -6.63 -14.18
CA GLY A 382 14.61 -7.88 -14.32
C GLY A 382 14.00 -8.86 -15.31
N GLY A 383 14.48 -10.11 -15.31
CA GLY A 383 13.97 -11.16 -16.18
C GLY A 383 14.39 -11.06 -17.66
N TRP A 384 15.47 -10.33 -17.94
CA TRP A 384 15.93 -10.13 -19.32
C TRP A 384 16.55 -11.40 -19.89
N GLU A 385 16.12 -11.78 -21.10
CA GLU A 385 16.67 -12.93 -21.84
C GLU A 385 18.18 -12.84 -22.09
N SER A 386 18.73 -11.63 -22.21
CA SER A 386 20.13 -11.39 -22.53
C SER A 386 20.62 -10.08 -21.93
N ALA A 387 21.93 -9.98 -21.69
CA ALA A 387 22.56 -8.73 -21.29
C ALA A 387 22.38 -7.62 -22.35
N ARG A 388 22.22 -7.99 -23.63
CA ARG A 388 21.90 -7.05 -24.70
C ARG A 388 20.50 -6.46 -24.53
N ALA A 389 19.49 -7.30 -24.30
CA ALA A 389 18.10 -6.86 -24.09
C ALA A 389 18.00 -5.89 -22.90
N GLN A 390 18.65 -6.23 -21.77
CA GLN A 390 18.74 -5.35 -20.61
C GLN A 390 19.38 -3.99 -20.96
N ARG A 391 20.54 -4.00 -21.64
CA ARG A 391 21.25 -2.76 -21.99
C ARG A 391 20.43 -1.87 -22.91
N GLU A 392 19.77 -2.43 -23.93
CA GLU A 392 18.90 -1.69 -24.84
C GLU A 392 17.71 -1.07 -24.08
N ALA A 393 17.05 -1.84 -23.22
CA ALA A 393 15.95 -1.38 -22.39
C ALA A 393 16.34 -0.24 -21.43
N MET A 394 17.48 -0.37 -20.74
CA MET A 394 17.95 0.67 -19.81
C MET A 394 18.52 1.89 -20.55
N ALA A 395 19.04 1.72 -21.76
CA ALA A 395 19.50 2.84 -22.59
C ALA A 395 18.32 3.72 -23.07
N ALA A 396 17.13 3.16 -23.24
CA ALA A 396 15.93 3.90 -23.61
C ALA A 396 15.54 4.96 -22.56
N LEU A 397 15.94 4.77 -21.29
CA LEU A 397 15.73 5.75 -20.21
C LEU A 397 16.72 6.92 -20.23
N LYS A 398 17.68 6.97 -21.17
CA LYS A 398 18.69 8.04 -21.23
C LYS A 398 18.08 9.45 -21.23
N PRO A 399 17.03 9.77 -22.01
CA PRO A 399 16.43 11.11 -21.98
C PRO A 399 15.86 11.47 -20.61
N ALA A 400 15.08 10.58 -19.99
CA ALA A 400 14.49 10.78 -18.66
C ALA A 400 15.56 10.88 -17.56
N ARG A 401 16.69 10.19 -17.72
CA ARG A 401 17.84 10.30 -16.81
C ARG A 401 18.56 11.64 -16.94
N VAL A 402 18.74 12.12 -18.18
CA VAL A 402 19.40 13.41 -18.44
C VAL A 402 18.54 14.57 -17.95
N SER A 403 17.22 14.49 -18.10
CA SER A 403 16.30 15.49 -17.55
C SER A 403 16.11 15.42 -16.03
N GLY A 404 16.72 14.43 -15.36
CA GLY A 404 16.61 14.23 -13.93
C GLY A 404 15.33 13.55 -13.45
N LYS A 405 14.38 13.25 -14.35
CA LYS A 405 13.07 12.64 -14.05
C LYS A 405 13.21 11.28 -13.35
N VAL A 406 14.19 10.49 -13.76
CA VAL A 406 14.50 9.19 -13.15
C VAL A 406 16.00 9.02 -12.88
N LYS A 407 16.33 8.23 -11.86
CA LYS A 407 17.69 7.76 -11.56
C LYS A 407 17.76 6.25 -11.76
N LEU A 408 18.91 5.78 -12.22
CA LEU A 408 19.18 4.35 -12.41
C LEU A 408 20.22 3.87 -11.42
N PHE A 409 19.92 2.78 -10.72
CA PHE A 409 20.86 2.11 -9.84
C PHE A 409 21.01 0.65 -10.22
N ARG A 410 22.23 0.12 -10.06
CA ARG A 410 22.56 -1.27 -10.42
C ARG A 410 22.67 -2.19 -9.22
N THR A 411 22.67 -1.65 -8.00
CA THR A 411 22.80 -2.44 -6.77
C THR A 411 21.97 -1.84 -5.65
N SER A 412 21.52 -2.69 -4.74
CA SER A 412 20.88 -2.29 -3.47
C SER A 412 21.76 -1.32 -2.66
N ALA A 413 23.08 -1.55 -2.64
CA ALA A 413 24.04 -0.67 -1.98
C ALA A 413 24.03 0.78 -2.51
N MET A 414 23.76 0.98 -3.81
CA MET A 414 23.64 2.33 -4.39
C MET A 414 22.36 3.01 -3.93
N LEU A 415 21.24 2.30 -3.86
CA LEU A 415 19.97 2.82 -3.34
C LEU A 415 20.13 3.32 -1.90
N ARG A 416 20.78 2.51 -1.05
CA ARG A 416 21.10 2.88 0.33
C ARG A 416 22.01 4.10 0.41
N LYS A 417 23.10 4.14 -0.39
CA LYS A 417 24.02 5.29 -0.44
C LYS A 417 23.32 6.60 -0.80
N HIS A 418 22.26 6.55 -1.60
CA HIS A 418 21.49 7.72 -2.03
C HIS A 418 20.24 7.98 -1.15
N GLY A 419 20.12 7.30 0.00
CA GLY A 419 19.08 7.60 1.00
C GLY A 419 17.68 7.11 0.64
N TYR A 420 17.53 6.17 -0.29
CA TYR A 420 16.20 5.64 -0.63
C TYR A 420 15.59 4.80 0.51
N TYR A 421 16.44 4.21 1.36
CA TYR A 421 16.07 3.50 2.59
C TYR A 421 17.27 3.37 3.54
N THR A 422 17.00 3.14 4.82
CA THR A 422 18.00 2.84 5.87
C THR A 422 18.02 1.34 6.17
N LYS A 423 19.14 0.83 6.70
CA LYS A 423 19.18 -0.55 7.22
C LYS A 423 18.27 -0.60 8.46
N PHE A 424 17.36 -1.57 8.51
CA PHE A 424 16.54 -1.83 9.69
C PHE A 424 17.40 -2.37 10.83
#